data_AF-A0A4Y2JVD3-F1
#
_entry.id   AF-A0A4Y2JVD3-F1
#
_cell.length_a   1.000
_cell.length_b   1.000
_cell.length_c   1.000
_cell.angle_alpha   90.00
_cell.angle_beta   90.00
_cell.angle_gamma   90.00
#
_symmetry.space_group_name_H-M   'P 1'
#
loop_
_entity.id
_entity.type
_entity.pdbx_description
1 polymer ?
#
loop_
_entity_poly.entity_id
_entity_poly.type
_entity_poly.pdbx_seq_one_letter_code
_entity_poly.pdbx_strand_id
1 'polypeptide(L)'
;MIERFHKLKVYMDKALIDIGSDTTFSDLEWSKIKDPIDSLQPFKSAVEALCRRDSTLLTAETTVKFILEKLLIQDTVLSTELYEAVRVRIKELRTTGTGILIYLQNPKKYDDDTRRADDTFTMPKKKLYE
;
A
#
# COMPACT_ATOMS: atom_id res chain seq x y z
N MET A 1 -3.95 -14.47 -9.20
CA MET A 1 -3.60 -15.89 -9.38
C MET A 1 -3.35 -16.56 -8.04
N ILE A 2 -2.39 -16.04 -7.24
CA ILE A 2 -2.01 -16.59 -5.92
C ILE A 2 -3.18 -16.61 -4.92
N GLU A 3 -4.01 -15.56 -4.87
CA GLU A 3 -5.21 -15.54 -4.02
C GLU A 3 -6.18 -16.69 -4.31
N ARG A 4 -6.36 -17.05 -5.59
CA ARG A 4 -7.21 -18.19 -5.98
C ARG A 4 -6.59 -19.51 -5.57
N PHE A 5 -5.27 -19.65 -5.74
CA PHE A 5 -4.54 -20.84 -5.29
C PHE A 5 -4.65 -21.02 -3.77
N HIS A 6 -4.46 -19.96 -2.98
CA HIS A 6 -4.58 -20.02 -1.52
C HIS A 6 -6.01 -20.42 -1.07
N LYS A 7 -7.05 -20.02 -1.80
CA LYS A 7 -8.45 -20.47 -1.54
C LYS A 7 -8.65 -21.96 -1.79
N LEU A 8 -7.80 -22.60 -2.60
CA LEU A 8 -7.88 -24.03 -2.89
C LEU A 8 -7.23 -24.91 -1.81
N LYS A 9 -6.53 -24.35 -0.81
CA LYS A 9 -5.87 -25.08 0.28
C LYS A 9 -6.69 -26.27 0.80
N VAL A 10 -7.94 -26.01 1.22
CA VAL A 10 -8.82 -27.03 1.81
C VAL A 10 -9.16 -28.15 0.83
N TYR A 11 -9.29 -27.85 -0.46
CA TYR A 11 -9.58 -28.86 -1.48
C TYR A 11 -8.33 -29.68 -1.81
N MET A 12 -7.15 -29.04 -1.81
CA MET A 12 -5.88 -29.74 -1.98
C MET A 12 -5.62 -30.71 -0.82
N ASP A 13 -5.82 -30.27 0.42
CA ASP A 13 -5.65 -31.12 1.61
C ASP A 13 -6.58 -32.34 1.55
N LYS A 14 -7.86 -32.15 1.18
CA LYS A 14 -8.81 -33.26 0.99
C LYS A 14 -8.39 -34.21 -0.13
N ALA A 15 -8.01 -33.68 -1.28
CA ALA A 15 -7.58 -34.49 -2.41
C ALA A 15 -6.33 -35.33 -2.07
N LEU A 16 -5.40 -34.78 -1.28
CA LEU A 16 -4.20 -35.48 -0.80
C LEU A 16 -4.57 -36.62 0.16
N ILE A 17 -5.53 -36.39 1.05
CA ILE A 17 -6.09 -37.43 1.94
C ILE A 17 -6.76 -38.55 1.12
N ASP A 18 -7.61 -38.19 0.15
CA ASP A 18 -8.37 -39.15 -0.65
C ASP A 18 -7.47 -40.10 -1.47
N ILE A 19 -6.30 -39.62 -1.92
CA ILE A 19 -5.31 -40.44 -2.64
C ILE A 19 -4.30 -41.13 -1.70
N GLY A 20 -4.40 -40.93 -0.39
CA GLY A 20 -3.47 -41.49 0.60
C GLY A 20 -2.05 -40.94 0.50
N SER A 21 -1.89 -39.67 0.10
CA SER A 21 -0.58 -39.02 0.04
C SER A 21 -0.18 -38.48 1.40
N ASP A 22 1.04 -38.79 1.84
CA ASP A 22 1.64 -38.19 3.04
C ASP A 22 2.15 -36.75 2.81
N THR A 23 2.10 -36.25 1.56
CA THR A 23 2.56 -34.90 1.22
C THR A 23 1.52 -33.89 1.68
N THR A 24 1.93 -32.93 2.51
CA THR A 24 1.08 -31.81 2.94
C THR A 24 1.90 -30.54 2.99
N PHE A 25 1.24 -29.40 2.76
CA PHE A 25 1.84 -28.09 3.00
C PHE A 25 1.70 -27.75 4.48
N SER A 26 2.81 -27.40 5.10
CA SER A 26 2.83 -26.87 6.47
C SER A 26 2.13 -25.51 6.55
N ASP A 27 1.68 -25.15 7.75
CA ASP A 27 1.10 -23.81 7.97
C ASP A 27 2.12 -22.69 7.70
N LEU A 28 3.42 -22.96 7.89
CA LEU A 28 4.47 -22.03 7.53
C LEU A 28 4.53 -21.78 6.02
N GLU A 29 4.42 -22.82 5.20
CA GLU A 29 4.40 -22.69 3.74
C GLU A 29 3.15 -21.94 3.27
N TRP A 30 1.99 -22.22 3.86
CA TRP A 30 0.77 -21.46 3.60
C TRP A 30 0.90 -20.00 4.02
N SER A 31 1.55 -19.72 5.15
CA SER A 31 1.83 -18.36 5.59
C SER A 31 2.72 -17.60 4.60
N LYS A 32 3.74 -18.26 4.02
CA LYS A 32 4.59 -17.66 2.97
C LYS A 32 3.82 -17.32 1.70
N ILE A 33 2.79 -18.10 1.35
CA ILE A 33 1.91 -17.81 0.20
C ILE A 33 0.94 -16.67 0.53
N LYS A 34 0.51 -16.58 1.78
CA LYS A 34 -0.44 -15.57 2.26
C LYS A 34 0.19 -14.17 2.34
N ASP A 35 1.45 -14.07 2.78
CA ASP A 35 2.15 -12.79 2.92
C ASP A 35 2.10 -11.88 1.66
N PRO A 36 2.42 -12.36 0.43
CA PRO A 36 2.28 -11.55 -0.78
C PRO A 36 0.83 -11.24 -1.14
N ILE A 37 -0.15 -12.08 -0.77
CA ILE A 37 -1.57 -11.76 -0.99
C ILE A 37 -1.96 -10.55 -0.14
N ASP A 38 -1.62 -10.59 1.15
CA ASP A 38 -1.96 -9.55 2.11
C ASP A 38 -1.19 -8.25 1.79
N SER A 39 0.11 -8.36 1.45
CA SER A 39 0.96 -7.22 1.09
C SER A 39 0.52 -6.49 -0.19
N LEU A 40 -0.04 -7.22 -1.16
CA LEU A 40 -0.49 -6.65 -2.43
C LEU A 40 -1.94 -6.15 -2.40
N GLN A 41 -2.72 -6.51 -1.38
CA GLN A 41 -4.10 -6.05 -1.22
C GLN A 41 -4.27 -4.52 -1.19
N PRO A 42 -3.43 -3.72 -0.50
CA PRO A 42 -3.53 -2.26 -0.57
C PRO A 42 -3.27 -1.73 -1.98
N PHE A 43 -2.39 -2.36 -2.76
CA PHE A 43 -2.12 -1.95 -4.14
C PHE A 43 -3.30 -2.22 -5.06
N LYS A 44 -3.98 -3.36 -4.90
CA LYS A 44 -5.22 -3.65 -5.63
C LYS A 44 -6.27 -2.56 -5.39
N SER A 45 -6.51 -2.24 -4.11
CA SER A 45 -7.46 -1.18 -3.71
C SER A 45 -7.06 0.18 -4.27
N ALA A 46 -5.75 0.47 -4.29
CA ALA A 46 -5.22 1.68 -4.85
C ALA A 46 -5.44 1.80 -6.36
N VAL A 47 -5.18 0.74 -7.13
CA VAL A 47 -5.44 0.70 -8.57
C VAL A 47 -6.93 0.94 -8.84
N GLU A 48 -7.82 0.28 -8.10
CA GLU A 48 -9.26 0.49 -8.22
C GLU A 48 -9.65 1.95 -7.95
N ALA A 49 -9.10 2.58 -6.91
CA ALA A 49 -9.35 3.98 -6.59
C ALA A 49 -8.81 4.94 -7.66
N LEU A 50 -7.59 4.69 -8.17
CA LEU A 50 -6.92 5.53 -9.15
C LEU A 50 -7.52 5.43 -10.55
N CYS A 51 -8.05 4.26 -10.93
CA CYS A 51 -8.67 4.03 -12.22
C CYS A 51 -10.10 4.58 -12.31
N ARG A 52 -10.67 5.11 -11.23
CA ARG A 52 -11.96 5.81 -11.29
C ARG A 52 -11.87 7.08 -12.12
N ARG A 53 -12.93 7.38 -12.85
CA ARG A 53 -13.01 8.56 -13.73
C ARG A 53 -12.91 9.90 -12.98
N ASP A 54 -13.29 9.92 -11.71
CA ASP A 54 -13.22 11.08 -10.81
C ASP A 54 -11.92 11.15 -10.00
N SER A 55 -10.94 10.29 -10.28
CA SER A 55 -9.65 10.31 -9.59
C SER A 55 -8.89 11.60 -9.87
N THR A 56 -8.44 12.26 -8.80
CA THR A 56 -7.66 13.51 -8.86
C THR A 56 -6.26 13.28 -8.29
N LEU A 57 -5.37 14.27 -8.44
CA LEU A 57 -4.05 14.23 -7.80
C LEU A 57 -4.13 14.07 -6.27
N LEU A 58 -5.18 14.59 -5.63
CA LEU A 58 -5.39 14.44 -4.19
C LEU A 58 -5.93 13.05 -3.81
N THR A 59 -6.73 12.45 -4.69
CA THR A 59 -7.09 11.03 -4.58
C THR A 59 -5.82 10.19 -4.63
N ALA A 60 -4.92 10.46 -5.58
CA ALA A 60 -3.67 9.73 -5.69
C ALA A 60 -2.75 9.90 -4.47
N GLU A 61 -2.59 11.14 -3.98
CA GLU A 61 -1.83 11.42 -2.76
C GLU A 61 -2.37 10.63 -1.56
N THR A 62 -3.69 10.63 -1.36
CA THR A 62 -4.33 9.92 -0.24
C THR A 62 -4.22 8.41 -0.40
N THR A 63 -4.40 7.90 -1.62
CA THR A 63 -4.28 6.47 -1.93
C THR A 63 -2.88 5.94 -1.67
N VAL A 64 -1.84 6.70 -2.02
CA VAL A 64 -0.45 6.29 -1.79
C VAL A 64 -0.11 6.33 -0.28
N LYS A 65 -0.60 7.33 0.46
CA LYS A 65 -0.52 7.34 1.93
C LYS A 65 -1.19 6.11 2.54
N PHE A 66 -2.37 5.74 2.05
CA PHE A 66 -3.08 4.52 2.47
C PHE A 66 -2.26 3.25 2.24
N ILE A 67 -1.56 3.12 1.10
CA ILE A 67 -0.69 1.95 0.85
C ILE A 67 0.39 1.86 1.93
N LEU A 68 1.12 2.97 2.16
CA LEU A 68 2.21 3.01 3.14
C LEU A 68 1.72 2.67 4.56
N GLU A 69 0.58 3.22 4.98
CA GLU A 69 -0.04 2.90 6.27
C GLU A 69 -0.38 1.41 6.39
N LYS A 70 -0.92 0.79 5.33
CA LYS A 70 -1.26 -0.64 5.34
C LYS A 70 -0.05 -1.55 5.37
N LEU A 71 1.01 -1.21 4.61
CA LEU A 71 2.25 -1.98 4.62
C LEU A 71 2.97 -1.89 5.96
N LEU A 72 2.93 -0.74 6.62
CA LEU A 72 3.50 -0.54 7.95
C LEU A 72 2.78 -1.37 9.03
N ILE A 73 1.45 -1.48 8.95
CA ILE A 73 0.66 -2.30 9.89
C ILE A 73 0.97 -3.79 9.74
N GLN A 74 1.29 -4.24 8.52
CA GLN A 74 1.53 -5.66 8.24
C GLN A 74 2.87 -6.16 8.80
N ASP A 75 3.89 -5.29 8.86
CA ASP A 75 5.18 -5.55 9.52
C ASP A 75 5.85 -6.88 9.14
N THR A 76 5.70 -7.31 7.88
CA THR A 76 6.45 -8.44 7.32
C THR A 76 7.69 -7.95 6.57
N VAL A 77 8.62 -8.87 6.30
CA VAL A 77 9.82 -8.55 5.51
C VAL A 77 9.42 -7.99 4.14
N LEU A 78 8.47 -8.66 3.47
CA LEU A 78 7.98 -8.22 2.17
C LEU A 78 7.26 -6.87 2.24
N SER A 79 6.40 -6.65 3.24
CA SER A 79 5.68 -5.39 3.37
C SER A 79 6.63 -4.23 3.65
N THR A 80 7.70 -4.46 4.41
CA THR A 80 8.76 -3.49 4.69
C THR A 80 9.57 -3.13 3.43
N GLU A 81 9.97 -4.13 2.65
CA GLU A 81 10.66 -3.90 1.37
C GLU A 81 9.79 -3.11 0.39
N LEU A 82 8.51 -3.46 0.28
CA LEU A 82 7.55 -2.73 -0.54
C LEU A 82 7.33 -1.31 -0.03
N TYR A 83 7.25 -1.12 1.29
CA TYR A 83 7.09 0.20 1.91
C TYR A 83 8.24 1.12 1.51
N GLU A 84 9.49 0.67 1.67
CA GLU A 84 10.66 1.47 1.31
C GLU A 84 10.75 1.71 -0.21
N ALA A 85 10.48 0.69 -1.03
CA ALA A 85 10.48 0.87 -2.49
C ALA A 85 9.45 1.91 -2.95
N VAL A 86 8.24 1.88 -2.40
CA VAL A 86 7.21 2.88 -2.69
C VAL A 86 7.63 4.26 -2.17
N ARG A 87 8.18 4.34 -0.95
CA ARG A 87 8.65 5.58 -0.33
C ARG A 87 9.73 6.26 -1.18
N VAL A 88 10.73 5.50 -1.64
CA VAL A 88 11.77 5.99 -2.55
C VAL A 88 11.15 6.51 -3.85
N ARG A 89 10.22 5.75 -4.44
CA ARG A 89 9.61 6.16 -5.70
C ARG A 89 8.77 7.42 -5.59
N ILE A 90 8.12 7.65 -4.45
CA ILE A 90 7.41 8.91 -4.17
C ILE A 90 8.39 10.07 -4.11
N LYS A 91 9.52 9.93 -3.41
CA LYS A 91 10.52 11.00 -3.30
C LYS A 91 11.06 11.43 -4.66
N GLU A 92 11.24 10.48 -5.57
CA GLU A 92 11.70 10.75 -6.93
C GLU A 92 10.66 11.47 -7.81
N LEU A 93 9.38 11.13 -7.66
CA LEU A 93 8.33 11.57 -8.58
C LEU A 93 7.45 12.71 -8.05
N ARG A 94 7.38 12.90 -6.73
CA ARG A 94 6.46 13.86 -6.11
C ARG A 94 6.91 15.28 -6.37
N THR A 95 5.99 16.09 -6.89
CA THR A 95 6.25 17.50 -7.24
C THR A 95 5.67 18.44 -6.19
N THR A 96 6.18 19.67 -6.15
CA THR A 96 5.67 20.74 -5.26
C THR A 96 4.20 21.07 -5.52
N GLY A 97 3.69 20.80 -6.73
CA GLY A 97 2.31 21.05 -7.12
C GLY A 97 1.29 20.35 -6.21
N THR A 98 1.60 19.14 -5.71
CA THR A 98 0.71 18.42 -4.81
C THR A 98 0.50 19.16 -3.49
N GLY A 99 1.56 19.72 -2.91
CA GLY A 99 1.46 20.51 -1.68
C GLY A 99 0.64 21.79 -1.86
N ILE A 100 0.78 22.45 -3.00
CA ILE A 100 -0.02 23.64 -3.36
C ILE A 100 -1.50 23.27 -3.47
N LEU A 101 -1.84 22.15 -4.13
CA LEU A 101 -3.22 21.69 -4.26
C LEU A 101 -3.84 21.34 -2.89
N ILE A 102 -3.08 20.71 -1.98
CA ILE A 102 -3.55 20.42 -0.62
C ILE A 102 -3.89 21.73 0.10
N TYR A 103 -3.04 22.76 0.00
CA TYR A 103 -3.29 24.07 0.58
C TYR A 103 -4.57 24.71 0.02
N LEU A 104 -4.72 24.74 -1.30
CA LEU A 104 -5.86 25.37 -1.95
C LEU A 104 -7.18 24.67 -1.63
N GLN A 105 -7.19 23.34 -1.54
CA GLN A 105 -8.41 22.59 -1.25
C GLN A 105 -8.77 22.59 0.24
N ASN A 106 -7.77 22.51 1.12
CA ASN A 106 -8.01 22.51 2.56
C ASN A 106 -6.79 23.07 3.32
N PRO A 107 -6.77 24.38 3.61
CA PRO A 107 -5.68 25.03 4.34
C PRO A 107 -5.42 24.44 5.72
N LYS A 108 -6.45 23.96 6.42
CA LYS A 108 -6.30 23.32 7.74
C LYS A 108 -5.55 21.99 7.63
N LYS A 109 -5.95 21.16 6.66
CA LYS A 109 -5.26 19.89 6.36
C LYS A 109 -3.80 20.14 5.98
N TYR A 110 -3.53 21.19 5.21
CA TYR A 110 -2.18 21.57 4.86
C TYR A 110 -1.31 21.89 6.10
N ASP A 111 -1.83 22.68 7.04
CA ASP A 111 -1.08 23.02 8.25
C ASP A 111 -0.83 21.78 9.13
N ASP A 112 -1.79 20.85 9.22
CA ASP A 112 -1.63 19.57 9.91
C ASP A 112 -0.60 18.65 9.24
N ASP A 113 -0.69 18.49 7.91
CA ASP A 113 0.27 17.70 7.13
C ASP A 113 1.68 18.31 7.19
N THR A 114 1.80 19.64 7.28
CA THR A 114 3.09 20.33 7.45
C THR A 114 3.71 20.02 8.82
N ARG A 115 2.91 19.92 9.88
CA ARG A 115 3.39 19.54 11.22
C ARG A 115 3.84 18.07 11.29
N ARG A 116 3.26 17.21 10.45
CA ARG A 116 3.57 15.78 10.36
C ARG A 116 4.46 15.44 9.16
N ALA A 117 5.08 16.44 8.56
CA ALA A 117 5.81 16.26 7.31
C ALA A 117 7.02 15.34 7.53
N ASP A 118 6.96 14.17 6.89
CA ASP A 118 8.13 13.33 6.64
C ASP A 118 8.83 13.81 5.34
N ASP A 119 10.08 13.39 5.16
CA ASP A 119 10.87 13.62 3.95
C ASP A 119 10.23 13.03 2.67
N THR A 120 9.23 12.14 2.81
CA THR A 120 8.48 11.53 1.71
C THR A 120 7.40 12.46 1.18
N PHE A 121 6.65 13.11 2.09
CA PHE A 121 5.51 13.94 1.77
C PHE A 121 5.78 15.42 2.05
N THR A 122 6.93 15.92 1.56
CA THR A 122 7.36 17.31 1.70
C THR A 122 6.28 18.35 1.33
N MET A 123 6.16 19.39 2.15
CA MET A 123 5.24 20.51 1.91
C MET A 123 6.05 21.76 1.54
N PRO A 124 5.57 22.58 0.58
CA PRO A 124 6.23 23.84 0.24
C PRO A 124 6.32 24.76 1.46
N LYS A 125 7.41 25.52 1.59
CA LYS A 125 7.51 26.51 2.66
C LYS A 125 6.67 27.73 2.31
N LYS A 126 5.79 28.17 3.21
CA LYS A 126 5.15 29.50 3.11
C LYS A 126 6.26 30.55 3.24
N LYS A 127 6.54 31.32 2.17
CA LYS A 127 7.33 32.54 2.31
C LYS A 127 6.42 33.57 2.97
N LEU A 128 6.68 33.87 4.24
CA LEU A 128 6.16 35.07 4.87
C LEU A 128 6.96 36.23 4.26
N TYR A 129 6.30 37.07 3.48
CA TYR A 129 6.89 38.35 3.11
C TYR A 129 6.83 39.22 4.38
N GLU A 130 8.00 39.58 4.91
CA GLU A 130 8.17 40.63 5.93
C GLU A 130 7.98 42.01 5.31
#